data_AF-A0A9N8KBQ1-F1
#
_entry.id   AF-A0A9N8KBQ1-F1
#
_cell.length_a   1.000
_cell.length_b   1.000
_cell.length_c   1.000
_cell.angle_alpha   90.00
_cell.angle_beta   90.00
_cell.angle_gamma   90.00
#
_symmetry.space_group_name_H-M   'P 1'
#
loop_
_entity.id
_entity.type
_entity.pdbx_description
1 polymer ?
#
loop_
_entity_poly.entity_id
_entity_poly.type
_entity_poly.pdbx_seq_one_letter_code
_entity_poly.pdbx_strand_id
1 'polypeptide(L)'
;MLGIVTAQLFSLQRSPDPKSDPVFGYHTVGKPLAGLFQSAAIVVILIGGHRFWRQQMNMARGKVWAGGWEIWTIMAFMLLLLVFVFGLLIACDATTV
;
A
#
# COMPACT_ATOMS: atom_id res chain seq x y z
N MET A 1 8.58 5.53 4.65
CA MET A 1 9.82 5.52 3.85
C MET A 1 9.64 4.83 2.50
N LEU A 2 9.13 3.61 2.44
CA LEU A 2 9.01 2.84 1.19
C LEU A 2 8.14 3.53 0.09
N GLY A 3 7.00 4.13 0.46
CA GLY A 3 6.13 4.83 -0.51
C GLY A 3 6.72 6.12 -1.11
N ILE A 4 7.68 6.76 -0.43
CA ILE A 4 8.37 7.95 -0.94
C ILE A 4 9.43 7.51 -1.95
N VAL A 5 10.17 6.45 -1.64
CA VAL A 5 11.19 5.88 -2.51
C VAL A 5 10.58 5.38 -3.82
N THR A 6 9.41 4.74 -3.78
CA THR A 6 8.71 4.29 -5.00
C THR A 6 8.29 5.46 -5.88
N ALA A 7 7.72 6.54 -5.32
CA ALA A 7 7.40 7.75 -6.09
C ALA A 7 8.64 8.42 -6.69
N GLN A 8 9.75 8.45 -5.96
CA GLN A 8 11.01 8.98 -6.46
C GLN A 8 11.57 8.13 -7.60
N LEU A 9 11.53 6.80 -7.48
CA LEU A 9 11.93 5.87 -8.55
C LEU A 9 11.08 6.04 -9.81
N PHE A 10 9.75 6.12 -9.67
CA PHE A 10 8.85 6.35 -10.80
C PHE A 10 9.04 7.73 -11.43
N SER A 11 9.43 8.74 -10.65
CA SER A 11 9.80 10.05 -11.19
C SER A 11 11.15 10.05 -11.91
N LEU A 12 12.06 9.14 -11.57
CA LEU A 12 13.38 8.98 -12.20
C LEU A 12 13.32 8.19 -13.51
N GLN A 13 12.34 7.30 -13.70
CA GLN A 13 12.09 6.58 -14.96
C GLN A 13 11.59 7.47 -16.13
N ARG A 14 11.78 8.80 -16.03
CA ARG A 14 11.41 9.77 -17.07
C ARG A 14 12.38 9.64 -18.26
N SER A 15 11.99 8.90 -19.29
CA SER A 15 12.66 8.95 -20.59
C SER A 15 12.44 10.33 -21.26
N PRO A 16 13.43 10.92 -21.94
CA PRO A 16 13.35 12.31 -22.45
C PRO A 16 12.51 12.49 -23.72
N ASP A 17 11.80 11.48 -24.22
CA ASP A 17 11.12 11.55 -25.51
C ASP A 17 9.69 12.13 -25.36
N PRO A 18 9.41 13.37 -25.84
CA PRO A 18 8.18 14.10 -25.56
C PRO A 18 7.06 13.81 -26.57
N LYS A 19 7.15 12.70 -27.33
CA LYS A 19 6.25 12.42 -28.47
C LYS A 19 5.15 11.40 -28.19
N SER A 20 5.21 10.72 -27.05
CA SER A 20 4.22 9.75 -26.60
C SER A 20 3.82 10.11 -25.18
N ASP A 21 2.92 11.08 -25.01
CA ASP A 21 2.25 11.37 -23.74
C ASP A 21 0.95 10.56 -23.68
N PRO A 22 0.95 9.29 -23.26
CA PRO A 22 -0.28 8.64 -22.87
C PRO A 22 -0.76 9.29 -21.57
N VAL A 23 -2.08 9.48 -21.46
CA VAL A 23 -2.78 10.03 -20.28
C VAL A 23 -2.46 9.27 -18.97
N PHE A 24 -1.77 8.12 -19.07
CA PHE A 24 -1.45 7.17 -18.00
C PHE A 24 0.06 6.90 -17.80
N GLY A 25 0.93 7.91 -17.95
CA GLY A 25 2.37 7.74 -17.70
C GLY A 25 2.74 7.48 -16.22
N TYR A 26 3.77 6.67 -15.98
CA TYR A 26 4.33 6.31 -14.65
C TYR A 26 4.56 7.53 -13.72
N HIS A 27 4.84 8.71 -14.28
CA HIS A 27 5.03 9.96 -13.55
C HIS A 27 3.74 10.47 -12.87
N THR A 28 2.60 10.35 -13.54
CA THR A 28 1.31 10.84 -13.02
C THR A 28 0.75 9.88 -11.96
N VAL A 29 1.01 8.58 -12.11
CA VAL A 29 0.56 7.54 -11.17
C VAL A 29 1.41 7.50 -9.90
N GLY A 30 2.70 7.88 -9.96
CA GLY A 30 3.61 7.83 -8.81
C GLY A 30 3.17 8.69 -7.61
N LYS A 31 2.66 9.91 -7.85
CA LYS A 31 2.18 10.83 -6.79
C LYS A 31 0.97 10.30 -6.01
N PRO A 32 -0.16 9.91 -6.65
CA PRO A 32 -1.31 9.36 -5.95
C PRO A 32 -0.98 7.99 -5.31
N LEU A 33 -0.10 7.20 -5.90
CA LEU A 33 0.31 5.90 -5.36
C LEU A 33 1.08 6.03 -4.04
N ALA A 34 1.97 7.02 -3.91
CA ALA A 34 2.63 7.32 -2.64
C ALA A 34 1.64 7.74 -1.54
N GLY A 35 0.66 8.57 -1.90
CA GLY A 35 -0.43 8.94 -0.99
C GLY A 35 -1.23 7.72 -0.52
N LEU A 36 -1.53 6.80 -1.43
CA LEU A 36 -2.22 5.54 -1.13
C LEU A 36 -1.42 4.64 -0.17
N PHE A 37 -0.11 4.50 -0.38
CA PHE A 37 0.72 3.72 0.54
C PHE A 37 0.81 4.34 1.92
N GLN A 38 0.87 5.67 2.00
CA GLN A 38 0.90 6.36 3.29
C GLN A 38 -0.43 6.23 4.04
N SER A 39 -1.58 6.35 3.34
CA SER A 39 -2.89 6.15 3.96
C SER A 39 -3.11 4.70 4.38
N ALA A 40 -2.71 3.73 3.56
CA ALA A 40 -2.75 2.32 3.92
C ALA A 40 -1.89 2.00 5.16
N ALA A 41 -0.71 2.63 5.27
CA ALA A 41 0.14 2.48 6.45
C ALA A 41 -0.55 2.99 7.73
N ILE A 42 -1.24 4.14 7.67
CA ILE A 42 -2.00 4.68 8.80
C ILE A 42 -3.10 3.70 9.23
N VAL A 43 -3.86 3.15 8.28
CA VAL A 43 -4.92 2.17 8.56
C VAL A 43 -4.35 0.93 9.26
N VAL A 44 -3.24 0.39 8.75
CA VAL A 44 -2.58 -0.78 9.35
C VAL A 44 -2.07 -0.48 10.75
N ILE A 45 -1.50 0.70 11.00
CA ILE A 45 -1.05 1.11 12.33
C ILE A 45 -2.22 1.22 13.31
N LEU A 46 -3.35 1.80 12.91
CA LEU A 46 -4.53 1.92 13.77
C LEU A 46 -5.10 0.54 14.15
N ILE A 47 -5.25 -0.37 13.18
CA ILE A 47 -5.73 -1.73 13.42
C ILE A 47 -4.73 -2.52 14.29
N GLY A 48 -3.43 -2.40 13.98
CA GLY A 48 -2.35 -3.02 14.75
C GLY A 48 -2.30 -2.52 16.19
N GLY A 49 -2.47 -1.22 16.40
CA GLY A 49 -2.53 -0.59 17.72
C GLY A 49 -3.74 -1.05 18.54
N HIS A 50 -4.92 -1.11 17.93
CA HIS A 50 -6.12 -1.65 18.57
C HIS A 50 -5.94 -3.10 19.00
N ARG A 51 -5.37 -3.94 18.10
CA ARG A 51 -5.05 -5.34 18.42
C ARG A 51 -4.03 -5.43 19.55
N PHE A 52 -2.98 -4.63 19.52
CA PHE A 52 -1.96 -4.60 20.56
C PHE A 52 -2.58 -4.23 21.91
N TRP A 53 -3.41 -3.19 21.95
CA TRP A 53 -4.12 -2.77 23.16
C TRP A 53 -4.98 -3.90 23.74
N ARG A 54 -5.75 -4.59 22.89
CA ARG A 54 -6.58 -5.73 23.30
C ARG A 54 -5.73 -6.89 23.82
N GLN A 55 -4.60 -7.19 23.17
CA GLN A 55 -3.67 -8.22 23.60
C GLN A 55 -3.01 -7.89 24.94
N GLN A 56 -2.59 -6.63 25.13
CA GLN A 56 -2.02 -6.14 26.40
C GLN A 56 -3.03 -6.24 27.55
N MET A 57 -4.28 -5.83 27.32
CA MET A 57 -5.36 -5.91 28.31
C MET A 57 -5.69 -7.36 28.72
N ASN A 58 -5.61 -8.29 27.77
CA ASN A 58 -5.82 -9.72 28.02
C ASN A 58 -4.64 -10.36 28.76
N MET A 59 -3.41 -9.94 28.46
CA MET A 59 -2.19 -10.35 29.16
C MET A 59 -2.21 -9.90 30.62
N ALA A 60 -2.66 -8.67 30.90
CA ALA A 60 -2.86 -8.17 32.26
C ALA A 60 -3.89 -8.98 33.07
N ARG A 61 -4.81 -9.68 32.39
CA ARG A 61 -5.85 -10.54 33.00
C ARG A 61 -5.46 -12.03 33.06
N GLY A 62 -4.24 -12.40 32.67
CA GLY A 62 -3.72 -13.77 32.74
C GLY A 62 -4.35 -14.75 31.74
N LYS A 63 -5.14 -14.28 30.76
CA LYS A 63 -5.77 -15.13 29.74
C LYS A 63 -5.39 -14.62 28.35
N VAL A 64 -4.48 -15.32 27.67
CA VAL A 64 -4.08 -14.99 26.29
C VAL A 64 -5.06 -15.63 25.31
N TRP A 65 -5.99 -14.84 24.79
CA TRP A 65 -6.79 -15.22 23.62
C TRP A 65 -6.11 -14.66 22.37
N ALA A 66 -5.41 -15.53 21.64
CA ALA A 66 -4.70 -15.20 20.40
C ALA A 66 -5.57 -15.31 19.13
N GLY A 67 -6.87 -15.59 19.28
CA GLY A 67 -7.84 -15.66 18.19
C GLY A 67 -8.53 -14.31 17.95
N GLY A 68 -8.59 -13.88 16.69
CA GLY A 68 -9.22 -12.62 16.33
C GLY A 68 -9.45 -12.51 14.82
N TRP A 69 -10.58 -11.89 14.45
CA TRP A 69 -10.90 -11.57 13.07
C TRP A 69 -9.98 -10.48 12.51
N GLU A 70 -9.31 -9.73 13.39
CA GLU A 70 -8.37 -8.66 13.03
C GLU A 70 -7.24 -9.14 12.10
N ILE A 71 -6.75 -10.38 12.28
CA ILE A 71 -5.69 -10.94 11.42
C ILE A 71 -6.22 -11.16 10.00
N TRP A 72 -7.41 -11.74 9.88
CA TRP A 72 -8.05 -11.97 8.58
C TRP A 72 -8.30 -10.65 7.84
N THR A 73 -8.74 -9.61 8.55
CA THR A 73 -8.94 -8.28 7.95
C THR A 73 -7.62 -7.69 7.44
N ILE A 74 -6.54 -7.76 8.21
CA ILE A 74 -5.21 -7.25 7.77
C ILE A 74 -4.70 -8.04 6.56
N MET A 75 -4.83 -9.38 6.58
CA MET A 75 -4.39 -10.23 5.47
C MET A 75 -5.18 -9.95 4.19
N ALA A 76 -6.51 -9.85 4.28
CA ALA A 76 -7.35 -9.52 3.15
C ALA A 76 -7.05 -8.12 2.60
N PHE A 77 -6.89 -7.13 3.48
CA PHE A 77 -6.53 -5.76 3.09
C PHE A 77 -5.19 -5.71 2.34
N MET A 78 -4.17 -6.41 2.84
CA MET A 78 -2.87 -6.45 2.16
C MET A 78 -2.91 -7.18 0.82
N LEU A 79 -3.68 -8.28 0.73
CA LEU A 79 -3.89 -8.99 -0.54
C LEU A 79 -4.55 -8.07 -1.59
N LEU A 80 -5.61 -7.37 -1.21
CA LEU A 80 -6.32 -6.44 -2.10
C LEU A 80 -5.40 -5.30 -2.57
N LEU A 81 -4.61 -4.74 -1.66
CA LEU A 81 -3.64 -3.68 -2.00
C LEU A 81 -2.59 -4.19 -2.99
N LEU A 82 -2.10 -5.42 -2.81
CA LEU A 82 -1.14 -6.05 -3.73
C LEU A 82 -1.73 -6.25 -5.13
N VAL A 83 -2.95 -6.81 -5.21
CA VAL A 83 -3.65 -7.03 -6.50
C VAL A 83 -3.92 -5.70 -7.21
N PHE A 84 -4.32 -4.67 -6.46
CA PHE A 84 -4.57 -3.34 -7.00
C PHE A 84 -3.30 -2.72 -7.60
N VAL A 85 -2.18 -2.74 -6.87
CA VAL A 85 -0.89 -2.22 -7.37
C VAL A 85 -0.43 -3.01 -8.58
N PHE A 86 -0.55 -4.33 -8.55
CA PHE A 86 -0.19 -5.18 -9.69
C PHE A 86 -1.01 -4.86 -10.95
N GLY A 87 -2.33 -4.68 -10.80
CA GLY A 87 -3.20 -4.26 -11.91
C GLY A 87 -2.84 -2.88 -12.45
N LEU A 88 -2.50 -1.93 -11.58
CA LEU A 88 -2.03 -0.61 -12.00
C LEU A 88 -0.71 -0.67 -12.77
N LEU A 89 0.22 -1.53 -12.36
CA LEU A 89 1.50 -1.71 -13.06
C LEU A 89 1.28 -2.30 -14.46
N ILE A 90 0.42 -3.32 -14.58
CA ILE A 90 0.05 -3.90 -15.89
C ILE A 90 -0.63 -2.85 -16.77
N ALA A 91 -1.56 -2.06 -16.24
CA ALA A 91 -2.22 -1.02 -17.00
C ALA A 91 -1.23 0.03 -17.52
N CYS A 92 -0.24 0.41 -16.70
CA CYS A 92 0.79 1.35 -17.10
C CYS A 92 1.71 0.76 -18.19
N ASP A 93 2.12 -0.50 -18.05
CA ASP A 93 2.92 -1.23 -19.04
C ASP A 93 2.19 -1.38 -20.38
N ALA A 94 0.91 -1.75 -20.36
CA ALA A 94 0.07 -1.87 -21.55
C ALA A 94 -0.14 -0.55 -22.29
N THR A 95 -0.07 0.60 -21.59
CA THR A 95 -0.16 1.93 -22.22
C THR A 95 1.17 2.45 -22.76
N THR A 96 2.30 1.78 -22.46
CA THR A 96 3.63 2.16 -22.94
C THR A 96 4.08 1.42 -24.20
N VAL A 97 3.31 0.41 -24.65
CA VAL A 97 3.51 -0.34 -25.91
C VAL A 97 2.66 0.26 -27.03
#